data_AF-A0A1G9LI10-F1
#
_entry.id   AF-A0A1G9LI10-F1
#
_cell.length_a   1.000
_cell.length_b   1.000
_cell.length_c   1.000
_cell.angle_alpha   90.00
_cell.angle_beta   90.00
_cell.angle_gamma   90.00
#
_symmetry.space_group_name_H-M   'P 1'
#
loop_
_entity.id
_entity.type
_entity.pdbx_description
1 polymer ?
#
loop_
_entity_poly.entity_id
_entity_poly.type
_entity_poly.pdbx_seq_one_letter_code
_entity_poly.pdbx_strand_id
1 'polypeptide(L)'
;MTTMNLADTIIMFVGFYFLISTAMMKVHGRVNRMLISKKYDPQKARDLPGFISCMYLPNLVIGFVTMAVGAAHFVVADILGKEDIGIYIYMAYVILFVIYAFGLARAQKKYLSPS
;
A
#
# COMPACT_ATOMS: atom_id res chain seq x y z
N MET A 1 22.78 18.76 4.81
CA MET A 1 21.82 18.23 5.81
C MET A 1 21.66 16.74 5.51
N THR A 2 22.25 15.87 6.33
CA THR A 2 22.09 14.41 6.22
C THR A 2 20.97 13.97 7.15
N THR A 3 19.76 14.33 6.80
CA THR A 3 18.55 13.88 7.48
C THR A 3 17.76 13.13 6.43
N MET A 4 17.77 11.80 6.48
CA MET A 4 16.73 11.02 5.81
C MET A 4 15.40 11.72 6.08
N ASN A 5 14.77 12.24 5.04
CA ASN A 5 13.52 12.96 5.22
C ASN A 5 12.55 12.05 5.96
N LEU A 6 11.94 12.56 7.04
CA LEU A 6 11.02 11.79 7.88
C LEU A 6 9.93 11.13 7.02
N ALA A 7 9.50 11.82 5.96
CA ALA A 7 8.57 11.32 4.96
C ALA A 7 9.07 10.06 4.24
N ASP A 8 10.30 10.03 3.74
CA ASP A 8 10.88 8.87 3.04
C ASP A 8 10.93 7.64 3.94
N THR A 9 11.33 7.87 5.19
CA THR A 9 11.40 6.82 6.22
C THR A 9 10.02 6.25 6.50
N ILE A 10 9.02 7.12 6.72
CA ILE A 10 7.62 6.71 6.95
C ILE A 10 7.10 5.91 5.75
N ILE A 11 7.35 6.36 4.53
CA ILE A 11 6.87 5.70 3.30
C ILE A 11 7.47 4.30 3.17
N MET A 12 8.77 4.14 3.42
CA MET A 12 9.40 2.81 3.45
C MET A 12 8.76 1.89 4.50
N PHE A 13 8.52 2.38 5.73
CA PHE A 13 7.85 1.61 6.77
C PHE A 13 6.42 1.23 6.40
N VAL A 14 5.67 2.14 5.77
CA VAL A 14 4.30 1.87 5.28
C VAL A 14 4.31 0.77 4.23
N GLY A 15 5.25 0.82 3.26
CA GLY A 15 5.40 -0.23 2.25
C GLY A 15 5.71 -1.59 2.87
N PHE A 16 6.63 -1.62 3.83
CA PHE A 16 6.98 -2.84 4.56
C PHE A 16 5.80 -3.40 5.37
N TYR A 17 5.06 -2.54 6.07
CA TYR A 17 3.84 -2.94 6.79
C TYR A 17 2.79 -3.52 5.85
N PHE A 18 2.62 -2.92 4.66
CA PHE A 18 1.73 -3.42 3.62
C PHE A 18 2.09 -4.84 3.20
N LEU A 19 3.37 -5.13 2.99
CA LEU A 19 3.86 -6.47 2.64
C LEU A 19 3.59 -7.49 3.75
N ILE A 20 3.92 -7.16 5.00
CA ILE A 20 3.64 -8.03 6.15
C ILE A 20 2.15 -8.30 6.28
N SER A 21 1.32 -7.26 6.20
CA SER A 21 -0.12 -7.43 6.33
C SER A 21 -0.70 -8.26 5.18
N THR A 22 -0.13 -8.17 3.97
CA THR A 22 -0.51 -9.00 2.82
C THR A 22 -0.10 -10.46 3.01
N ALA A 23 1.10 -10.70 3.54
CA ALA A 23 1.55 -12.04 3.90
C ALA A 23 0.65 -12.66 4.98
N MET A 24 0.31 -11.88 6.02
CA MET A 24 -0.60 -12.32 7.07
C MET A 24 -2.01 -12.62 6.55
N MET A 25 -2.53 -11.85 5.58
CA MET A 25 -3.81 -12.15 4.91
C MET A 25 -3.79 -13.53 4.25
N LYS A 26 -2.71 -13.90 3.58
CA LYS A 26 -2.59 -15.20 2.90
C LYS A 26 -2.40 -16.36 3.87
N VAL A 27 -1.60 -16.17 4.93
CA VAL A 27 -1.27 -17.24 5.89
C VAL A 27 -2.40 -17.49 6.89
N HIS A 28 -3.00 -16.44 7.43
CA HIS A 28 -3.99 -16.56 8.51
C HIS A 28 -5.44 -16.52 8.01
N GLY A 29 -5.66 -16.22 6.73
CA GLY A 29 -7.01 -16.03 6.18
C GLY A 29 -7.77 -14.86 6.81
N ARG A 30 -7.09 -13.98 7.55
CA ARG A 30 -7.67 -12.83 8.24
C ARG A 30 -7.22 -11.55 7.58
N VAL A 31 -8.17 -10.67 7.28
CA VAL A 31 -7.86 -9.34 6.78
C VAL A 31 -7.84 -8.35 7.93
N ASN A 32 -6.73 -7.63 8.06
CA ASN A 32 -6.58 -6.59 9.07
C ASN A 32 -7.55 -5.43 8.76
N ARG A 33 -8.31 -4.96 9.75
CA ARG A 33 -9.23 -3.83 9.62
C ARG A 33 -8.55 -2.56 9.13
N MET A 34 -7.24 -2.42 9.34
CA MET A 34 -6.48 -1.24 8.87
C MET A 34 -6.36 -1.17 7.33
N LEU A 35 -6.47 -2.30 6.63
CA LEU A 35 -6.46 -2.37 5.17
C LEU A 35 -7.85 -2.28 4.54
N ILE A 36 -8.90 -2.31 5.35
CA ILE A 36 -10.28 -2.28 4.90
C ILE A 36 -10.93 -0.97 5.33
N SER A 37 -11.82 -0.41 4.51
CA SER A 37 -12.62 0.73 4.96
C SER A 37 -13.44 0.34 6.21
N LYS A 38 -13.54 1.25 7.19
CA LYS A 38 -14.33 1.04 8.42
C LYS A 38 -15.79 0.61 8.18
N LYS A 39 -16.30 0.80 6.95
CA LYS A 39 -17.64 0.41 6.50
C LYS A 39 -17.83 -1.09 6.24
N TYR A 40 -16.77 -1.88 6.26
CA TYR A 40 -16.82 -3.30 5.98
C TYR A 40 -16.22 -4.09 7.13
N ASP A 41 -16.94 -5.11 7.58
CA ASP A 41 -16.45 -6.01 8.61
C ASP A 41 -15.87 -7.28 7.97
N PRO A 42 -14.56 -7.54 8.08
CA PRO A 42 -13.94 -8.74 7.51
C PRO A 42 -14.52 -10.05 8.06
N GLN A 43 -15.17 -10.02 9.24
CA GLN A 43 -15.84 -11.19 9.81
C GLN A 43 -17.22 -11.47 9.18
N LYS A 44 -17.85 -10.47 8.56
CA LYS A 44 -19.12 -10.60 7.83
C LYS A 44 -18.91 -10.68 6.30
N ALA A 45 -17.69 -10.95 5.85
CA ALA A 45 -17.36 -10.98 4.44
C ALA A 45 -18.18 -12.07 3.71
N ARG A 46 -18.76 -11.71 2.56
CA ARG A 46 -19.52 -12.64 1.72
C ARG A 46 -18.62 -13.70 1.10
N ASP A 47 -17.41 -13.30 0.72
CA ASP A 47 -16.38 -14.18 0.17
C ASP A 47 -14.97 -13.67 0.53
N LEU A 48 -14.53 -14.00 1.75
CA LEU A 48 -13.22 -13.63 2.28
C LEU A 48 -12.05 -14.27 1.50
N PRO A 49 -12.09 -15.57 1.13
CA PRO A 49 -11.04 -16.19 0.32
C PRO A 49 -10.90 -15.56 -1.07
N GLY A 50 -12.01 -15.23 -1.73
CA GLY A 50 -12.03 -14.53 -3.02
C GLY A 50 -11.45 -13.12 -2.94
N PHE A 51 -11.74 -12.39 -1.86
CA PHE A 51 -11.13 -11.08 -1.61
C PHE A 51 -9.60 -11.18 -1.43
N ILE A 52 -9.15 -12.14 -0.61
CA ILE A 52 -7.72 -12.34 -0.34
C ILE A 52 -6.99 -12.70 -1.63
N SER A 53 -7.50 -13.65 -2.43
CA SER A 53 -6.88 -14.03 -3.69
C SER A 53 -6.82 -12.88 -4.69
N CYS A 54 -7.91 -12.09 -4.80
CA CYS A 54 -7.98 -10.95 -5.70
C CYS A 54 -7.03 -9.81 -5.31
N MET A 55 -6.91 -9.50 -4.01
CA MET A 55 -6.11 -8.38 -3.50
C MET A 55 -4.67 -8.77 -3.15
N TYR A 56 -4.33 -10.05 -3.02
CA TYR A 56 -2.98 -10.48 -2.65
C TYR A 56 -1.91 -9.95 -3.61
N LEU A 57 -2.09 -10.15 -4.92
CA LEU A 57 -1.12 -9.70 -5.92
C LEU A 57 -1.05 -8.17 -6.01
N PRO A 58 -2.17 -7.42 -6.11
CA PRO A 58 -2.14 -5.96 -6.05
C PRO A 58 -1.50 -5.39 -4.78
N ASN A 59 -1.78 -5.97 -3.61
CA ASN A 59 -1.22 -5.50 -2.33
C ASN A 59 0.28 -5.77 -2.23
N LEU A 60 0.75 -6.87 -2.79
CA LEU A 60 2.17 -7.20 -2.84
C LEU A 60 2.90 -6.24 -3.78
N VAL A 61 2.35 -6.00 -4.97
CA VAL A 61 2.91 -5.04 -5.94
C VAL A 61 2.97 -3.63 -5.35
N ILE A 62 1.88 -3.12 -4.75
CA ILE A 62 1.89 -1.79 -4.16
C ILE A 62 2.88 -1.69 -3.01
N GLY A 63 2.98 -2.71 -2.14
CA GLY A 63 3.93 -2.71 -1.03
C GLY A 63 5.39 -2.62 -1.50
N PHE A 64 5.77 -3.38 -2.53
CA PHE A 64 7.11 -3.31 -3.12
C PHE A 64 7.36 -1.96 -3.82
N VAL A 65 6.38 -1.45 -4.57
CA VAL A 65 6.49 -0.15 -5.24
C VAL A 65 6.65 0.97 -4.22
N THR A 66 5.87 0.95 -3.13
CA THR A 66 5.98 1.93 -2.04
C THR A 66 7.38 1.92 -1.40
N MET A 67 7.95 0.74 -1.14
CA MET A 67 9.33 0.64 -0.64
C MET A 67 10.36 1.16 -1.65
N ALA A 68 10.21 0.79 -2.92
CA ALA A 68 11.12 1.22 -3.99
C ALA A 68 11.06 2.74 -4.22
N VAL A 69 9.87 3.34 -4.12
CA VAL A 69 9.68 4.80 -4.25
C VAL A 69 10.37 5.54 -3.11
N GLY A 70 10.20 5.11 -1.86
CA GLY A 70 10.88 5.74 -0.72
C GLY A 70 12.41 5.66 -0.84
N ALA A 71 12.93 4.51 -1.28
CA ALA A 71 14.37 4.36 -1.53
C ALA A 71 14.86 5.21 -2.72
N ALA A 72 14.09 5.26 -3.82
CA ALA A 72 14.43 6.04 -5.00
C ALA A 72 14.43 7.54 -4.72
N HIS A 73 13.44 8.03 -3.96
CA HIS A 73 13.40 9.42 -3.53
C HIS A 73 14.60 9.77 -2.65
N PHE A 74 14.92 8.93 -1.66
CA PHE A 74 16.11 9.11 -0.83
C PHE A 74 17.40 9.20 -1.65
N VAL A 75 17.59 8.32 -2.63
CA VAL A 75 18.78 8.35 -3.49
C VAL A 75 18.81 9.60 -4.37
N VAL A 76 17.68 10.00 -4.96
CA VAL A 76 17.63 11.10 -5.91
C VAL A 76 17.69 12.47 -5.23
N ALA A 77 16.95 12.66 -4.15
CA ALA A 77 16.89 13.92 -3.41
C ALA A 77 18.08 14.07 -2.46
N ASP A 78 18.33 13.10 -1.58
CA ASP A 78 19.30 13.27 -0.49
C ASP A 78 20.75 12.91 -0.90
N ILE A 79 20.95 11.93 -1.80
CA ILE A 79 22.31 11.54 -2.25
C ILE A 79 22.75 12.33 -3.47
N LEU A 80 21.87 12.45 -4.49
CA LEU A 80 22.21 13.13 -5.75
C LEU A 80 21.91 14.64 -5.74
N GLY A 81 21.21 15.14 -4.72
CA GLY A 81 20.86 16.57 -4.60
C GLY A 81 19.86 17.07 -5.66
N LYS A 82 19.07 16.18 -6.26
CA LYS A 82 18.11 16.50 -7.33
C LYS A 82 16.68 16.52 -6.82
N GLU A 83 16.39 17.44 -5.91
CA GLU A 83 15.05 17.57 -5.28
C GLU A 83 13.93 17.76 -6.32
N ASP A 84 14.21 18.50 -7.41
CA ASP A 84 13.27 18.70 -8.52
C ASP A 84 12.83 17.38 -9.18
N ILE A 85 13.66 16.33 -9.15
CA ILE A 85 13.29 15.01 -9.70
C ILE A 85 12.48 14.21 -8.67
N GLY A 86 12.79 14.38 -7.39
CA GLY A 86 12.08 13.73 -6.28
C GLY A 86 10.58 14.02 -6.28
N ILE A 87 10.19 15.27 -6.58
CA ILE A 87 8.76 15.64 -6.62
C ILE A 87 7.99 14.88 -7.73
N TYR A 88 8.59 14.64 -8.89
CA TYR A 88 7.97 13.87 -9.96
C TYR A 88 7.80 12.40 -9.60
N ILE A 89 8.76 11.83 -8.84
CA ILE A 89 8.67 10.46 -8.31
C ILE A 89 7.46 10.34 -7.37
N TYR A 90 7.28 11.31 -6.46
CA TYR A 90 6.13 11.32 -5.56
C TYR A 90 4.80 11.54 -6.28
N MET A 91 4.75 12.44 -7.25
CA MET A 91 3.53 12.66 -8.06
C MET A 91 3.11 11.38 -8.78
N ALA A 92 4.05 10.67 -9.41
CA ALA A 92 3.79 9.38 -10.04
C ALA A 92 3.30 8.34 -9.02
N TYR A 93 3.90 8.29 -7.83
CA TYR A 93 3.49 7.40 -6.76
C TYR A 93 2.06 7.67 -6.28
N VAL A 94 1.68 8.93 -6.08
CA VAL A 94 0.31 9.30 -5.66
C VAL A 94 -0.72 8.84 -6.68
N ILE A 95 -0.46 9.03 -7.98
CA ILE A 95 -1.37 8.57 -9.05
C ILE A 95 -1.57 7.06 -8.97
N LEU A 96 -0.48 6.30 -8.83
CA LEU A 96 -0.52 4.85 -8.73
C LEU A 96 -1.24 4.38 -7.45
N PHE A 97 -1.03 5.08 -6.33
CA PHE A 97 -1.70 4.81 -5.06
C PHE A 97 -3.22 5.06 -5.14
N VAL A 98 -3.64 6.12 -5.84
CA VAL A 98 -5.06 6.41 -6.10
C VAL A 98 -5.70 5.30 -6.93
N ILE A 99 -5.05 4.83 -8.00
CA ILE A 99 -5.53 3.70 -8.81
C ILE A 99 -5.71 2.45 -7.94
N TYR A 100 -4.73 2.16 -7.09
CA TYR A 100 -4.80 1.06 -6.13
C TYR A 100 -5.99 1.23 -5.17
N ALA A 101 -6.20 2.43 -4.62
CA ALA A 101 -7.32 2.71 -3.71
C ALA A 101 -8.69 2.50 -4.37
N PHE A 102 -8.86 2.87 -5.64
CA PHE A 102 -10.08 2.57 -6.39
C PHE A 102 -10.27 1.06 -6.63
N GLY A 103 -9.19 0.34 -6.94
CA GLY A 103 -9.21 -1.12 -7.06
C GLY A 103 -9.64 -1.80 -5.77
N LEU A 104 -9.04 -1.38 -4.65
CA LEU A 104 -9.38 -1.83 -3.30
C LEU A 104 -10.86 -1.54 -2.99
N ALA A 105 -11.36 -0.33 -3.25
CA ALA A 105 -12.76 0.02 -3.00
C ALA A 105 -13.75 -0.83 -3.83
N ARG A 106 -13.41 -1.16 -5.08
CA ARG A 106 -14.21 -2.06 -5.93
C ARG A 106 -14.19 -3.49 -5.39
N ALA A 107 -13.02 -4.00 -5.00
CA ALA A 107 -12.90 -5.33 -4.41
C ALA A 107 -13.68 -5.43 -3.09
N GLN A 108 -13.59 -4.41 -2.23
CA GLN A 108 -14.35 -4.34 -0.99
C GLN A 108 -15.86 -4.41 -1.26
N LYS A 109 -16.39 -3.62 -2.20
CA LYS A 109 -17.82 -3.67 -2.58
C LYS A 109 -18.26 -5.03 -3.13
N LYS A 110 -17.37 -5.73 -3.84
CA LYS A 110 -17.68 -7.00 -4.50
C LYS A 110 -17.67 -8.18 -3.53
N TYR A 111 -16.71 -8.21 -2.61
CA TYR A 111 -16.45 -9.39 -1.77
C TYR A 111 -16.80 -9.17 -0.28
N LEU A 112 -16.89 -7.93 0.19
CA LEU A 112 -17.22 -7.61 1.57
C LEU A 112 -18.64 -7.05 1.68
N SER A 113 -19.34 -7.48 2.72
CA SER A 113 -20.68 -6.98 3.06
C SER A 113 -20.55 -5.67 3.82
N PRO A 114 -21.30 -4.60 3.47
CA PRO A 114 -21.36 -3.42 4.31
C PRO A 114 -21.88 -3.82 5.70
N SER A 115 -21.17 -3.40 6.74
CA SER A 115 -21.41 -3.78 8.13
C SER A 115 -22.49 -2.96 8.80
#